data_AF-A0AAD3DUI4-F1
#
_entry.id   AF-A0AAD3DUI4-F1
#
_cell.length_a   1.000
_cell.length_b   1.000
_cell.length_c   1.000
_cell.angle_alpha   90.00
_cell.angle_beta   90.00
_cell.angle_gamma   90.00
#
_symmetry.space_group_name_H-M   'P 1'
#
loop_
_entity.id
_entity.type
_entity.pdbx_description
1 polymer ?
#
loop_
_entity_poly.entity_id
_entity_poly.type
_entity_poly.pdbx_seq_one_letter_code
_entity_poly.pdbx_strand_id
1 'polypeptide(L)'
;MFTPKTRSLVSKATPERTAARPFTPAALHPRHRQFRTFSPSSPTTPLSVSASASAPPPPLEPDLPSARLASAAASQQRSTQLLAALLSAGDPLAVARQHVEALSEEFFMSAGAYLSLAQQEGNPEVVTRLQAALGAAWAAKQATLAPELQLLNRLVRAGGGAERKQVGRQIYLSLGSDLLPTLSGGGRSFHRTLAAMAADVARQPPHAGRAQLLAALREVAAEVEAIERQAAKRGQGQGQQQGKEEKE
;
A
#
# COMPACT_ATOMS: atom_id res chain seq x y z
N MET A 1 9.77 49.68 26.01
CA MET A 1 10.24 49.61 24.61
C MET A 1 11.67 49.10 24.62
N PHE A 2 11.88 47.83 24.26
CA PHE A 2 13.21 47.21 24.16
C PHE A 2 13.27 46.45 22.84
N THR A 3 14.14 46.87 21.94
CA THR A 3 14.43 46.17 20.69
C THR A 3 15.64 45.25 20.90
N PRO A 4 15.56 43.95 20.59
CA PRO A 4 16.74 43.10 20.55
C PRO A 4 17.47 43.20 19.21
N LYS A 5 18.79 43.28 19.35
CA LYS A 5 19.83 43.50 18.34
C LYS A 5 20.06 42.21 17.54
N THR A 6 19.83 42.24 16.23
CA THR A 6 20.13 41.16 15.29
C THR A 6 21.64 41.01 15.12
N ARG A 7 22.21 39.85 15.50
CA ARG A 7 23.60 39.47 15.22
C ARG A 7 23.62 38.48 14.05
N SER A 8 23.98 38.99 12.88
CA SER A 8 24.17 38.21 11.65
C SER A 8 25.55 37.54 11.68
N LEU A 9 25.58 36.21 11.66
CA LEU A 9 26.81 35.43 11.47
C LEU A 9 26.77 34.82 10.06
N VAL A 10 27.53 35.43 9.17
CA VAL A 10 27.83 34.93 7.82
C VAL A 10 28.93 33.89 7.95
N SER A 11 28.58 32.61 7.89
CA SER A 11 29.53 31.52 7.68
C SER A 11 29.66 31.26 6.19
N LYS A 12 30.80 31.64 5.61
CA LYS A 12 31.23 31.23 4.26
C LYS A 12 31.76 29.79 4.35
N ALA A 13 30.98 28.82 3.85
CA ALA A 13 31.47 27.48 3.59
C ALA A 13 31.79 27.34 2.11
N THR A 14 33.07 27.12 1.81
CA THR A 14 33.60 26.83 0.47
C THR A 14 33.30 25.36 0.13
N PRO A 15 32.60 25.04 -0.97
CA PRO A 15 32.48 23.65 -1.40
C PRO A 15 33.73 23.24 -2.20
N GLU A 16 34.42 22.20 -1.71
CA GLU A 16 35.41 21.46 -2.49
C GLU A 16 34.73 20.82 -3.70
N ARG A 17 35.27 21.13 -4.88
CA ARG A 17 34.79 20.69 -6.18
C ARG A 17 35.49 19.38 -6.53
N THR A 18 34.90 18.25 -6.11
CA THR A 18 35.38 16.91 -6.50
C THR A 18 35.13 16.69 -8.00
N ALA A 19 36.21 16.57 -8.77
CA ALA A 19 36.18 16.36 -10.22
C ALA A 19 35.50 15.02 -10.57
N ALA A 20 34.46 15.09 -11.40
CA ALA A 20 33.77 13.94 -11.97
C ALA A 20 34.68 13.22 -12.97
N ARG A 21 34.83 11.90 -12.79
CA ARG A 21 35.50 11.03 -13.77
C ARG A 21 34.59 10.81 -14.98
N PRO A 22 35.11 10.86 -16.22
CA PRO A 22 34.32 10.56 -17.42
C PRO A 22 33.99 9.06 -17.49
N PHE A 23 32.70 8.76 -17.67
CA PHE A 23 32.17 7.42 -17.89
C PHE A 23 32.36 7.06 -19.37
N THR A 24 33.15 6.04 -19.67
CA THR A 24 33.27 5.47 -21.02
C THR A 24 32.18 4.42 -21.23
N PRO A 25 31.27 4.58 -22.21
CA PRO A 25 30.26 3.57 -22.50
C PRO A 25 30.88 2.38 -23.25
N ALA A 26 30.69 1.17 -22.72
CA ALA A 26 31.08 -0.08 -23.36
C ALA A 26 30.16 -0.39 -24.57
N ALA A 27 30.76 -0.66 -25.72
CA ALA A 27 30.07 -0.94 -26.97
C ALA A 27 29.30 -2.28 -26.91
N LEU A 28 27.95 -2.21 -26.96
CA LEU A 28 27.08 -3.36 -27.13
C LEU A 28 27.19 -3.91 -28.56
N HIS A 29 27.51 -5.18 -28.69
CA HIS A 29 27.51 -5.91 -29.96
C HIS A 29 26.09 -6.39 -30.31
N PRO A 30 25.64 -6.24 -31.57
CA PRO A 30 24.33 -6.73 -32.01
C PRO A 30 24.35 -8.25 -32.22
N ARG A 31 23.55 -8.99 -31.45
CA ARG A 31 23.29 -10.41 -31.72
C ARG A 31 22.20 -10.55 -32.79
N HIS A 32 22.62 -10.94 -33.99
CA HIS A 32 21.74 -11.37 -35.07
C HIS A 32 20.91 -12.59 -34.64
N ARG A 33 19.59 -12.40 -34.50
CA ARG A 33 18.62 -13.47 -34.26
C ARG A 33 18.09 -13.94 -35.62
N GLN A 34 18.46 -15.14 -36.04
CA GLN A 34 17.95 -15.74 -37.28
C GLN A 34 16.49 -16.17 -37.08
N PHE A 35 15.58 -15.63 -37.88
CA PHE A 35 14.19 -16.05 -37.94
C PHE A 35 14.10 -17.33 -38.79
N ARG A 36 13.66 -18.43 -38.18
CA ARG A 36 13.23 -19.63 -38.90
C ARG A 36 11.81 -19.40 -39.42
N THR A 37 11.66 -19.37 -40.74
CA THR A 37 10.36 -19.40 -41.41
C THR A 37 9.81 -20.83 -41.38
N PHE A 38 8.64 -21.02 -40.77
CA PHE A 38 7.89 -22.27 -40.85
C PHE A 38 6.91 -22.18 -42.03
N SER A 39 6.98 -23.19 -42.91
CA SER A 39 6.16 -23.32 -44.10
C SER A 39 4.92 -24.18 -43.80
N PRO A 40 3.68 -23.70 -44.03
CA PRO A 40 2.47 -24.50 -43.80
C PRO A 40 2.13 -25.35 -45.03
N SER A 41 2.23 -26.67 -44.91
CA SER A 41 1.73 -27.63 -45.90
C SER A 41 0.30 -28.03 -45.54
N SER A 42 -0.65 -27.74 -46.42
CA SER A 42 -2.04 -28.21 -46.31
C SER A 42 -2.21 -29.51 -47.11
N PRO A 43 -3.01 -30.46 -46.61
CA PRO A 43 -3.81 -31.26 -47.54
C PRO A 43 -5.32 -31.19 -47.23
N THR A 44 -6.05 -30.80 -48.28
CA THR A 44 -7.50 -30.82 -48.41
C THR A 44 -7.98 -32.25 -48.64
N THR A 45 -8.96 -32.72 -47.88
CA THR A 45 -9.74 -33.92 -48.22
C THR A 45 -11.23 -33.66 -47.94
N PRO A 46 -12.11 -33.75 -48.95
CA PRO A 46 -13.55 -33.67 -48.74
C PRO A 46 -14.11 -35.09 -48.61
N LEU A 47 -14.79 -35.40 -47.50
CA LEU A 47 -15.62 -36.60 -47.43
C LEU A 47 -16.99 -36.34 -46.82
N SER A 48 -17.94 -36.92 -47.54
CA SER A 48 -19.39 -36.98 -47.43
C SER A 48 -20.01 -37.03 -46.04
N VAL A 49 -21.10 -36.28 -45.95
CA VAL A 49 -22.05 -36.18 -44.84
C VAL A 49 -23.01 -37.37 -44.89
N SER A 50 -22.94 -38.25 -43.88
CA SER A 50 -24.03 -39.17 -43.54
C SER A 50 -24.74 -38.61 -42.31
N ALA A 51 -25.97 -38.13 -42.52
CA ALA A 51 -26.85 -37.60 -41.48
C ALA A 51 -27.34 -38.74 -40.59
N SER A 52 -26.65 -38.97 -39.47
CA SER A 52 -27.15 -39.81 -38.38
C SER A 52 -27.77 -38.88 -37.35
N ALA A 53 -29.04 -39.13 -37.00
CA ALA A 53 -29.82 -38.35 -36.06
C ALA A 53 -29.16 -38.39 -34.67
N SER A 54 -28.33 -37.38 -34.39
CA SER A 54 -27.60 -37.24 -33.14
C SER A 54 -28.55 -36.80 -32.05
N ALA A 55 -28.63 -37.62 -30.99
CA ALA A 55 -29.12 -37.17 -29.69
C ALA A 55 -28.42 -35.84 -29.31
N PRO A 56 -29.13 -34.92 -28.62
CA PRO A 56 -28.53 -33.66 -28.19
C PRO A 56 -27.26 -33.97 -27.38
N PRO A 57 -26.10 -33.40 -27.76
CA PRO A 57 -24.87 -33.64 -27.02
C PRO A 57 -25.09 -33.22 -25.55
N PRO A 58 -24.58 -34.00 -24.58
CA PRO A 58 -24.64 -33.59 -23.18
C PRO A 58 -24.00 -32.21 -23.02
N PRO A 59 -24.52 -31.35 -22.12
CA PRO A 59 -23.94 -30.03 -21.89
C PRO A 59 -22.45 -30.20 -21.58
N LEU A 60 -21.60 -29.66 -22.44
CA LEU A 60 -20.15 -29.67 -22.26
C LEU A 60 -19.86 -28.93 -20.96
N GLU A 61 -19.49 -29.67 -19.92
CA GLU A 61 -19.02 -29.03 -18.69
C GLU A 61 -17.83 -28.13 -19.04
N PRO A 62 -17.85 -26.85 -18.65
CA PRO A 62 -16.76 -25.94 -18.95
C PRO A 62 -15.48 -26.51 -18.33
N ASP A 63 -14.46 -26.69 -19.17
CA ASP A 63 -13.16 -27.18 -18.74
C ASP A 63 -12.61 -26.23 -17.65
N LEU A 64 -12.54 -26.74 -16.41
CA LEU A 64 -12.11 -25.98 -15.24
C LEU A 64 -10.82 -25.14 -15.45
N PRO A 65 -9.75 -25.65 -16.10
CA PRO A 65 -8.57 -24.85 -16.44
C PRO A 65 -8.89 -23.64 -17.33
N SER A 66 -9.73 -23.80 -18.36
CA SER A 66 -10.11 -22.70 -19.26
C SER A 66 -10.93 -21.63 -18.52
N ALA A 67 -11.84 -22.05 -17.64
CA ALA A 67 -12.60 -21.12 -16.79
C ALA A 67 -11.69 -20.31 -15.86
N ARG A 68 -10.68 -20.94 -15.26
CA ARG A 68 -9.69 -20.25 -14.40
C ARG A 68 -8.87 -19.23 -15.20
N LEU A 69 -8.38 -19.60 -16.38
CA LEU A 69 -7.64 -18.69 -17.27
C LEU A 69 -8.49 -17.48 -17.67
N ALA A 70 -9.74 -17.71 -18.06
CA ALA A 70 -10.67 -16.63 -18.40
C ALA A 70 -10.92 -15.70 -17.21
N SER A 71 -11.07 -16.24 -16.00
CA SER A 71 -11.27 -15.44 -14.79
C SER A 71 -10.07 -14.56 -14.44
N ALA A 72 -8.84 -15.08 -14.60
CA ALA A 72 -7.59 -14.36 -14.37
C ALA A 72 -7.35 -13.26 -15.41
N ALA A 73 -7.67 -13.53 -16.69
CA ALA A 73 -7.60 -12.52 -17.73
C ALA A 73 -8.59 -11.37 -17.44
N ALA A 74 -9.81 -11.69 -17.01
CA ALA A 74 -10.82 -10.70 -16.67
C ALA A 74 -10.47 -9.87 -15.43
N SER A 75 -9.86 -10.46 -14.40
CA SER A 75 -9.40 -9.71 -13.21
C SER A 75 -8.20 -8.81 -13.52
N GLN A 76 -7.24 -9.29 -14.30
CA GLN A 76 -6.12 -8.47 -14.77
C GLN A 76 -6.61 -7.29 -15.63
N GLN A 77 -7.52 -7.54 -16.58
CA GLN A 77 -8.08 -6.48 -17.42
C GLN A 77 -8.78 -5.40 -16.58
N ARG A 78 -9.61 -5.79 -15.61
CA ARG A 78 -10.26 -4.85 -14.70
C ARG A 78 -9.26 -4.04 -13.87
N SER A 79 -8.21 -4.69 -13.37
CA SER A 79 -7.15 -4.03 -12.60
C SER A 79 -6.41 -2.99 -13.45
N THR A 80 -6.08 -3.33 -14.69
CA THR A 80 -5.41 -2.42 -15.63
C THR A 80 -6.32 -1.25 -16.02
N GLN A 81 -7.60 -1.50 -16.26
CA GLN A 81 -8.58 -0.45 -16.57
C GLN A 81 -8.73 0.53 -15.40
N LEU A 82 -8.83 0.03 -14.16
CA LEU A 82 -8.91 0.88 -12.97
C LEU A 82 -7.62 1.70 -12.78
N LEU A 83 -6.45 1.10 -12.99
CA LEU A 83 -5.19 1.83 -12.90
C LEU A 83 -5.11 2.95 -13.94
N ALA A 84 -5.54 2.68 -15.18
CA ALA A 84 -5.62 3.70 -16.23
C ALA A 84 -6.59 4.83 -15.86
N ALA A 85 -7.74 4.51 -15.26
CA ALA A 85 -8.69 5.51 -14.77
C ALA A 85 -8.08 6.39 -13.67
N LEU A 86 -7.36 5.79 -12.71
CA LEU A 86 -6.67 6.54 -11.65
C LEU A 86 -5.56 7.44 -12.18
N LEU A 87 -4.80 6.98 -13.18
CA LEU A 87 -3.70 7.74 -13.79
C LEU A 87 -4.17 8.91 -14.66
N SER A 88 -5.37 8.83 -15.22
CA SER A 88 -5.97 9.87 -16.07
C SER A 88 -6.87 10.84 -15.31
N ALA A 89 -7.25 10.51 -14.07
CA ALA A 89 -8.11 11.34 -13.25
C ALA A 89 -7.42 12.63 -12.79
N GLY A 90 -8.14 13.75 -12.86
CA GLY A 90 -7.72 15.01 -12.20
C GLY A 90 -7.74 14.91 -10.67
N ASP A 91 -8.63 14.08 -10.12
CA ASP A 91 -8.67 13.69 -8.71
C ASP A 91 -8.67 12.15 -8.59
N PRO A 92 -7.48 11.52 -8.48
CA PRO A 92 -7.38 10.07 -8.33
C PRO A 92 -8.06 9.53 -7.07
N LEU A 93 -8.19 10.33 -6.01
CA LEU A 93 -8.80 9.89 -4.75
C LEU A 93 -10.32 9.77 -4.87
N ALA A 94 -10.96 10.68 -5.60
CA ALA A 94 -12.39 10.58 -5.88
C ALA A 94 -12.72 9.32 -6.69
N VAL A 95 -11.95 9.02 -7.75
CA VAL A 95 -12.12 7.80 -8.55
C VAL A 95 -11.86 6.54 -7.69
N ALA A 96 -10.81 6.56 -6.87
CA ALA A 96 -10.53 5.43 -5.97
C ALA A 96 -11.67 5.15 -4.97
N ARG A 97 -12.31 6.20 -4.44
CA ARG A 97 -13.46 6.06 -3.53
C ARG A 97 -14.68 5.46 -4.24
N GLN A 98 -14.92 5.84 -5.50
CA GLN A 98 -16.01 5.28 -6.30
C GLN A 98 -15.80 3.79 -6.61
N HIS A 99 -14.55 3.34 -6.71
CA HIS A 99 -14.19 1.96 -7.06
C HIS A 99 -13.55 1.18 -5.90
N VAL A 100 -13.90 1.48 -4.65
CA VAL A 100 -13.21 0.92 -3.48
C VAL A 100 -13.29 -0.61 -3.36
N GLU A 101 -14.35 -1.21 -3.90
CA GLU A 101 -14.52 -2.67 -3.95
C GLU A 101 -13.57 -3.33 -4.95
N ALA A 102 -13.26 -2.63 -6.05
CA ALA A 102 -12.32 -3.10 -7.07
C ALA A 102 -10.85 -2.94 -6.65
N LEU A 103 -10.58 -2.21 -5.55
CA LEU A 103 -9.26 -2.11 -4.93
C LEU A 103 -8.95 -3.39 -4.12
N SER A 104 -8.67 -4.47 -4.83
CA SER A 104 -8.32 -5.79 -4.30
C SER A 104 -6.80 -5.94 -4.13
N GLU A 105 -6.38 -7.02 -3.44
CA GLU A 105 -4.96 -7.39 -3.35
C GLU A 105 -4.33 -7.59 -4.75
N GLU A 106 -5.05 -8.25 -5.65
CA GLU A 106 -4.61 -8.48 -7.04
C GLU A 106 -4.37 -7.18 -7.80
N PHE A 107 -5.23 -6.17 -7.59
CA PHE A 107 -5.02 -4.83 -8.14
C PHE A 107 -3.71 -4.22 -7.62
N PHE A 108 -3.47 -4.25 -6.30
CA PHE A 108 -2.25 -3.69 -5.71
C PHE A 108 -0.98 -4.45 -6.12
N MET A 109 -1.06 -5.78 -6.27
CA MET A 109 0.06 -6.59 -6.79
C MET A 109 0.39 -6.21 -8.24
N SER A 110 -0.62 -6.12 -9.11
CA SER A 110 -0.44 -5.80 -10.53
C SER A 110 0.09 -4.37 -10.70
N ALA A 111 -0.50 -3.39 -10.01
CA ALA A 111 -0.05 -2.01 -10.05
C ALA A 111 1.35 -1.83 -9.42
N GLY A 112 1.69 -2.60 -8.39
CA GLY A 112 3.03 -2.66 -7.82
C GLY A 112 4.07 -3.17 -8.82
N ALA A 113 3.73 -4.20 -9.60
CA ALA A 113 4.61 -4.69 -10.67
C ALA A 113 4.88 -3.62 -11.74
N TYR A 114 3.86 -2.86 -12.15
CA TYR A 114 4.04 -1.74 -13.08
C TYR A 114 4.92 -0.62 -12.49
N LEU A 115 4.77 -0.31 -11.20
CA LEU A 115 5.63 0.64 -10.51
C LEU A 115 7.09 0.18 -10.50
N SER A 116 7.34 -1.09 -10.17
CA SER A 116 8.70 -1.66 -10.19
C SER A 116 9.31 -1.64 -11.59
N LEU A 117 8.53 -1.95 -12.63
CA LEU A 117 9.00 -1.89 -14.02
C LEU A 117 9.39 -0.45 -14.40
N ALA A 118 8.53 0.53 -14.11
CA ALA A 118 8.81 1.94 -14.39
C ALA A 118 10.07 2.46 -13.65
N GLN A 119 10.33 1.95 -12.44
CA GLN A 119 11.56 2.25 -11.69
C GLN A 119 12.80 1.64 -12.36
N GLN A 120 12.70 0.40 -12.84
CA GLN A 120 13.79 -0.29 -13.54
C GLN A 120 14.12 0.37 -14.88
N GLU A 121 13.11 0.86 -15.59
CA GLU A 121 13.26 1.60 -16.85
C GLU A 121 13.80 3.02 -16.65
N GLY A 122 13.88 3.50 -15.40
CA GLY A 122 14.38 4.83 -15.09
C GLY A 122 13.47 5.95 -15.59
N ASN A 123 12.15 5.73 -15.57
CA ASN A 123 11.16 6.73 -16.00
C ASN A 123 10.53 7.44 -14.77
N PRO A 124 11.16 8.51 -14.25
CA PRO A 124 10.74 9.13 -12.98
C PRO A 124 9.35 9.76 -13.04
N GLU A 125 8.93 10.23 -14.21
CA GLU A 125 7.60 10.81 -14.39
C GLU A 125 6.50 9.77 -14.22
N VAL A 126 6.66 8.60 -14.85
CA VAL A 126 5.72 7.48 -14.73
C VAL A 126 5.72 6.95 -13.30
N VAL A 127 6.89 6.81 -12.68
CA VAL A 127 7.00 6.40 -11.27
C VAL A 127 6.22 7.35 -10.36
N THR A 128 6.38 8.66 -10.53
CA THR A 128 5.69 9.66 -9.71
C THR A 128 4.17 9.58 -9.88
N ARG A 129 3.68 9.44 -11.14
CA ARG A 129 2.25 9.30 -11.41
C ARG A 129 1.67 8.00 -10.83
N LEU A 130 2.38 6.88 -10.97
CA LEU A 130 1.97 5.60 -10.39
C LEU A 130 1.95 5.66 -8.86
N GLN A 131 2.95 6.28 -8.23
CA GLN A 131 2.97 6.46 -6.78
C GLN A 131 1.81 7.32 -6.28
N ALA A 132 1.48 8.41 -6.97
CA ALA A 132 0.34 9.25 -6.62
C ALA A 132 -0.99 8.49 -6.75
N ALA A 133 -1.20 7.78 -7.87
CA ALA A 133 -2.39 6.96 -8.11
C ALA A 133 -2.55 5.84 -7.08
N LEU A 134 -1.46 5.10 -6.80
CA LEU A 134 -1.45 4.04 -5.77
C LEU A 134 -1.64 4.59 -4.37
N GLY A 135 -1.07 5.77 -4.07
CA GLY A 135 -1.28 6.46 -2.81
C GLY A 135 -2.75 6.83 -2.59
N ALA A 136 -3.42 7.34 -3.62
CA ALA A 136 -4.84 7.66 -3.59
C ALA A 136 -5.72 6.40 -3.43
N ALA A 137 -5.43 5.34 -4.19
CA ALA A 137 -6.09 4.05 -4.06
C ALA A 137 -5.94 3.47 -2.64
N TRP A 138 -4.73 3.48 -2.10
CA TRP A 138 -4.47 3.03 -0.74
C TRP A 138 -5.25 3.86 0.28
N ALA A 139 -5.25 5.19 0.15
CA ALA A 139 -5.99 6.06 1.06
C ALA A 139 -7.50 5.79 1.05
N ALA A 140 -8.09 5.55 -0.12
CA ALA A 140 -9.50 5.16 -0.25
C ALA A 140 -9.77 3.80 0.41
N LYS A 141 -8.95 2.78 0.13
CA LYS A 141 -9.10 1.46 0.74
C LYS A 141 -8.94 1.52 2.27
N GLN A 142 -7.94 2.25 2.73
CA GLN A 142 -7.65 2.44 4.15
C GLN A 142 -8.84 3.04 4.90
N ALA A 143 -9.56 4.00 4.29
CA ALA A 143 -10.73 4.62 4.90
C ALA A 143 -11.90 3.64 5.16
N THR A 144 -11.93 2.50 4.48
CA THR A 144 -12.94 1.44 4.69
C THR A 144 -12.58 0.45 5.79
N LEU A 145 -11.35 0.48 6.29
CA LEU A 145 -10.90 -0.43 7.34
C LEU A 145 -11.44 0.02 8.70
N ALA A 146 -11.50 -0.91 9.65
CA ALA A 146 -11.76 -0.60 11.04
C ALA A 146 -10.71 0.40 11.58
N PRO A 147 -11.08 1.39 12.42
CA PRO A 147 -10.18 2.44 12.91
C PRO A 147 -8.86 1.93 13.52
N GLU A 148 -8.89 0.76 14.15
CA GLU A 148 -7.74 0.11 14.78
C GLU A 148 -6.76 -0.40 13.73
N LEU A 149 -7.26 -1.02 12.67
CA LEU A 149 -6.45 -1.40 11.51
C LEU A 149 -5.95 -0.14 10.79
N GLN A 150 -6.73 0.93 10.80
CA GLN A 150 -6.28 2.20 10.25
C GLN A 150 -5.07 2.75 10.98
N LEU A 151 -5.12 2.75 12.32
CA LEU A 151 -4.05 3.15 13.21
C LEU A 151 -2.81 2.28 13.01
N LEU A 152 -2.98 0.95 13.06
CA LEU A 152 -1.90 -0.01 12.90
C LEU A 152 -1.12 0.22 11.59
N ASN A 153 -1.82 0.24 10.45
CA ASN A 153 -1.20 0.44 9.15
C ASN A 153 -0.45 1.78 9.05
N ARG A 154 -0.98 2.85 9.66
CA ARG A 154 -0.30 4.16 9.69
C ARG A 154 0.98 4.12 10.52
N LEU A 155 0.94 3.48 11.69
CA LEU A 155 2.11 3.37 12.57
C LEU A 155 3.19 2.44 12.01
N VAL A 156 2.81 1.35 11.33
CA VAL A 156 3.76 0.44 10.67
C VAL A 156 4.47 1.13 9.50
N ARG A 157 3.78 2.01 8.77
CA ARG A 157 4.36 2.74 7.63
C ARG A 157 5.26 3.91 8.01
N ALA A 158 5.16 4.42 9.24
CA ALA A 158 6.04 5.47 9.72
C ALA A 158 7.48 4.93 9.83
N GLY A 159 8.43 5.59 9.16
CA GLY A 159 9.80 5.14 8.94
C GLY A 159 10.69 5.15 10.19
N GLY A 160 10.20 5.66 11.32
CA GLY A 160 10.92 5.64 12.59
C GLY A 160 10.09 6.07 13.80
N GLY A 161 10.67 5.95 14.99
CA GLY A 161 9.97 6.21 16.26
C GLY A 161 9.45 7.66 16.43
N ALA A 162 10.18 8.66 15.91
CA ALA A 162 9.74 10.06 15.95
C ALA A 162 8.51 10.31 15.07
N GLU A 163 8.53 9.77 13.84
CA GLU A 163 7.40 9.86 12.92
C GLU A 163 6.19 9.07 13.46
N ARG A 164 6.42 7.88 14.03
CA ARG A 164 5.37 7.08 14.71
C ARG A 164 4.67 7.89 15.80
N LYS A 165 5.41 8.57 16.67
CA LYS A 165 4.85 9.44 17.72
C LYS A 165 4.01 10.57 17.15
N GLN A 166 4.50 11.21 16.08
CA GLN A 166 3.77 12.29 15.42
C GLN A 166 2.46 11.79 14.80
N VAL A 167 2.50 10.65 14.12
CA VAL A 167 1.34 9.98 13.52
C VAL A 167 0.35 9.56 14.61
N GLY A 168 0.81 8.93 15.69
CA GLY A 168 -0.02 8.54 16.84
C GLY A 168 -0.73 9.74 17.46
N ARG A 169 0.01 10.85 17.69
CA ARG A 169 -0.57 12.10 18.19
C ARG A 169 -1.58 12.71 17.24
N GLN A 170 -1.28 12.74 15.93
CA GLN A 170 -2.18 13.29 14.93
C GLN A 170 -3.48 12.46 14.82
N ILE A 171 -3.36 11.13 14.87
CA ILE A 171 -4.52 10.24 14.87
C ILE A 171 -5.37 10.49 16.11
N TYR A 172 -4.76 10.57 17.29
CA TYR A 172 -5.47 10.90 18.52
C TYR A 172 -6.21 12.23 18.44
N LEU A 173 -5.60 13.26 17.82
CA LEU A 173 -6.23 14.57 17.64
C LEU A 173 -7.35 14.57 16.58
N SER A 174 -7.21 13.79 15.51
CA SER A 174 -8.11 13.83 14.35
C SER A 174 -9.29 12.87 14.43
N LEU A 175 -9.07 11.65 14.91
CA LEU A 175 -10.12 10.64 15.12
C LEU A 175 -10.81 10.80 16.49
N GLY A 176 -10.33 11.74 17.31
CA GLY A 176 -11.03 12.24 18.49
C GLY A 176 -11.33 11.17 19.54
N SER A 177 -12.39 11.43 20.31
CA SER A 177 -12.90 10.51 21.33
C SER A 177 -13.36 9.18 20.76
N ASP A 178 -13.63 9.04 19.46
CA ASP A 178 -14.27 7.83 18.90
C ASP A 178 -13.30 6.64 18.83
N LEU A 179 -12.00 6.92 18.68
CA LEU A 179 -10.97 5.90 18.81
C LEU A 179 -10.85 5.38 20.24
N LEU A 180 -11.18 6.19 21.25
CA LEU A 180 -10.93 5.83 22.63
C LEU A 180 -11.80 4.66 23.10
N PRO A 181 -13.14 4.64 22.95
CA PRO A 181 -13.96 3.47 23.27
C PRO A 181 -13.50 2.22 22.53
N THR A 182 -13.03 2.39 21.30
CA THR A 182 -12.52 1.31 20.47
C THR A 182 -11.21 0.73 21.03
N LEU A 183 -10.30 1.61 21.47
CA LEU A 183 -9.04 1.24 22.12
C LEU A 183 -9.18 0.86 23.60
N SER A 184 -10.21 1.31 24.32
CA SER A 184 -10.30 1.20 25.79
C SER A 184 -11.55 0.48 26.31
N GLY A 185 -12.68 0.55 25.60
CA GLY A 185 -13.93 -0.19 25.91
C GLY A 185 -13.86 -1.69 25.63
N GLY A 186 -12.80 -2.14 24.94
CA GLY A 186 -12.44 -3.55 24.77
C GLY A 186 -10.94 -3.77 24.63
N GLY A 187 -10.09 -2.79 24.99
CA GLY A 187 -8.66 -2.64 24.62
C GLY A 187 -7.74 -3.84 24.75
N ARG A 188 -8.18 -4.86 25.49
CA ARG A 188 -7.59 -6.20 25.42
C ARG A 188 -7.57 -6.76 24.00
N SER A 189 -8.52 -6.44 23.12
CA SER A 189 -8.57 -6.99 21.75
C SER A 189 -7.43 -6.50 20.87
N PHE A 190 -7.15 -5.20 20.86
CA PHE A 190 -6.10 -4.63 20.02
C PHE A 190 -4.69 -4.97 20.54
N HIS A 191 -4.45 -4.80 21.85
CA HIS A 191 -3.17 -5.20 22.46
C HIS A 191 -2.92 -6.71 22.33
N ARG A 192 -3.95 -7.55 22.50
CA ARG A 192 -3.83 -9.00 22.26
C ARG A 192 -3.52 -9.31 20.80
N THR A 193 -4.15 -8.61 19.86
CA THR A 193 -3.87 -8.77 18.42
C THR A 193 -2.42 -8.40 18.11
N LEU A 194 -1.93 -7.25 18.60
CA LEU A 194 -0.55 -6.84 18.44
C LEU A 194 0.44 -7.84 19.08
N ALA A 195 0.15 -8.32 20.28
CA ALA A 195 0.96 -9.30 20.97
C ALA A 195 0.98 -10.65 20.22
N ALA A 196 -0.16 -11.08 19.68
CA ALA A 196 -0.26 -12.29 18.86
C ALA A 196 0.55 -12.15 17.56
N MET A 197 0.41 -11.03 16.84
CA MET A 197 1.21 -10.74 15.64
C MET A 197 2.71 -10.75 15.96
N ALA A 198 3.14 -10.11 17.05
CA ALA A 198 4.53 -10.12 17.46
C ALA A 198 5.01 -11.54 17.83
N ALA A 199 4.18 -12.34 18.48
CA ALA A 199 4.50 -13.73 18.80
C ALA A 199 4.61 -14.59 17.53
N ASP A 200 3.73 -14.39 16.54
CA ASP A 200 3.73 -15.12 15.27
C ASP A 200 4.98 -14.79 14.44
N VAL A 201 5.31 -13.50 14.30
CA VAL A 201 6.56 -13.07 13.65
C VAL A 201 7.79 -13.58 14.41
N ALA A 202 7.70 -13.69 15.75
CA ALA A 202 8.78 -14.27 16.55
C ALA A 202 8.92 -15.79 16.36
N ARG A 203 7.92 -16.50 15.84
CA ARG A 203 8.00 -17.93 15.52
C ARG A 203 8.45 -18.22 14.09
N GLN A 204 8.39 -17.24 13.20
CA GLN A 204 8.81 -17.40 11.81
C GLN A 204 10.32 -17.72 11.68
N PRO A 205 10.73 -18.49 10.66
CA PRO A 205 12.14 -18.69 10.34
C PRO A 205 12.89 -17.35 10.17
N PRO A 206 14.20 -17.29 10.48
CA PRO A 206 14.97 -16.06 10.30
C PRO A 206 14.95 -15.59 8.83
N HIS A 207 14.58 -14.32 8.62
CA HIS A 207 14.68 -13.63 7.34
C HIS A 207 15.11 -12.18 7.58
N ALA A 208 15.62 -11.51 6.54
CA ALA A 208 16.27 -10.19 6.63
C ALA A 208 15.40 -9.11 7.31
N GLY A 209 14.07 -9.18 7.17
CA GLY A 209 13.12 -8.20 7.75
C GLY A 209 12.55 -8.55 9.13
N ARG A 210 12.82 -9.74 9.68
CA ARG A 210 12.11 -10.24 10.89
C ARG A 210 12.36 -9.36 12.12
N ALA A 211 13.63 -9.04 12.38
CA ALA A 211 14.02 -8.24 13.54
C ALA A 211 13.42 -6.82 13.48
N GLN A 212 13.43 -6.21 12.29
CA GLN A 212 12.86 -4.88 12.06
C GLN A 212 11.35 -4.87 12.27
N LEU A 213 10.63 -5.89 11.78
CA LEU A 213 9.19 -6.02 11.98
C LEU A 213 8.83 -6.21 13.45
N LEU A 214 9.57 -7.05 14.19
CA LEU A 214 9.36 -7.23 15.63
C LEU A 214 9.62 -5.95 16.43
N ALA A 215 10.68 -5.22 16.08
CA ALA A 215 10.96 -3.93 16.70
C ALA A 215 9.82 -2.93 16.43
N ALA A 216 9.35 -2.85 15.18
CA ALA A 216 8.23 -2.00 14.81
C ALA A 216 6.96 -2.36 15.61
N LEU A 217 6.57 -3.64 15.68
CA LEU A 217 5.38 -4.07 16.42
C LEU A 217 5.45 -3.73 17.91
N ARG A 218 6.64 -3.87 18.53
CA ARG A 218 6.85 -3.51 19.94
C ARG A 218 6.78 -2.01 20.17
N GLU A 219 7.35 -1.21 19.27
CA GLU A 219 7.24 0.25 19.32
C GLU A 219 5.80 0.72 19.13
N VAL A 220 5.05 0.10 18.21
CA VAL A 220 3.63 0.36 18.02
C VAL A 220 2.84 0.06 19.29
N ALA A 221 3.07 -1.09 19.93
CA ALA A 221 2.41 -1.44 21.19
C ALA A 221 2.70 -0.41 22.30
N ALA A 222 3.96 0.01 22.45
CA ALA A 222 4.35 1.02 23.43
C ALA A 222 3.71 2.39 23.16
N GLU A 223 3.60 2.78 21.88
CA GLU A 223 2.98 4.05 21.50
C GLU A 223 1.46 4.05 21.77
N VAL A 224 0.79 2.94 21.47
CA VAL A 224 -0.65 2.78 21.75
C VAL A 224 -0.92 2.87 23.24
N GLU A 225 -0.10 2.22 24.06
CA GLU A 225 -0.19 2.33 25.52
C GLU A 225 0.04 3.78 26.00
N ALA A 226 0.98 4.50 25.38
CA ALA A 226 1.21 5.92 25.70
C ALA A 226 0.00 6.79 25.35
N ILE A 227 -0.66 6.54 24.21
CA ILE A 227 -1.88 7.24 23.79
C ILE A 227 -3.01 6.99 24.79
N GLU A 228 -3.24 5.74 25.19
CA GLU A 228 -4.26 5.37 26.18
C GLU A 228 -4.02 6.04 27.53
N ARG A 229 -2.77 6.02 28.03
CA ARG A 229 -2.40 6.70 29.27
C ARG A 229 -2.62 8.22 29.18
N GLN A 230 -2.31 8.82 28.03
CA GLN A 230 -2.54 10.25 27.81
C GLN A 230 -4.03 10.58 27.81
N ALA A 231 -4.86 9.71 27.23
CA ALA A 231 -6.30 9.86 27.20
C ALA A 231 -6.93 9.74 28.59
N ALA A 232 -6.54 8.72 29.36
CA ALA A 232 -7.02 8.51 30.72
C ALA A 232 -6.74 9.73 31.63
N LYS A 233 -5.55 10.33 31.52
CA LYS A 233 -5.18 11.54 32.26
C LYS A 233 -6.07 12.75 31.92
N ARG A 234 -6.46 12.89 30.64
CA ARG A 234 -7.34 14.00 30.20
C ARG A 234 -8.77 13.83 30.71
N GLY A 235 -9.30 12.61 30.71
CA GLY A 235 -10.64 12.32 31.24
C GLY A 235 -10.76 12.64 32.73
N GLN A 236 -9.72 12.34 33.53
CA GLN A 236 -9.71 12.64 34.97
C GLN A 236 -9.67 14.15 35.29
N GLY A 237 -8.98 14.94 34.46
CA GLY A 237 -8.87 16.39 34.66
C GLY A 237 -10.18 17.15 34.39
N GLN A 238 -10.98 16.71 33.42
CA GLN A 238 -12.27 17.34 33.08
C GLN A 238 -13.34 17.11 34.15
N GLY A 239 -13.38 15.91 34.76
CA GLY A 239 -14.34 15.61 35.83
C GLY A 239 -14.13 16.42 37.11
N GLN A 240 -12.89 16.84 37.41
CA GLN A 240 -12.60 17.67 38.58
C GLN A 240 -12.97 19.16 38.40
N GLN A 241 -13.04 19.65 37.15
CA GLN A 241 -13.45 21.04 36.88
C GLN A 241 -14.98 21.18 36.95
N GLN A 242 -15.75 20.23 36.42
CA GLN A 242 -17.22 20.27 36.47
C GLN A 242 -17.76 20.13 37.91
N GLY A 243 -17.14 19.31 38.75
CA GLY A 243 -17.57 19.15 40.15
C GLY A 243 -17.28 20.35 41.07
N LYS A 244 -16.51 21.35 40.60
CA LYS A 244 -16.28 22.60 41.34
C LYS A 244 -17.29 23.70 41.03
N GLU A 245 -17.84 23.73 39.81
CA GLU A 245 -18.86 24.73 39.43
C GLU A 245 -20.25 24.40 40.00
N GLU A 246 -20.53 23.14 40.35
CA GLU A 246 -21.84 22.73 40.90
C GLU A 246 -21.98 22.91 42.42
N LYS A 247 -20.96 23.49 43.08
CA LYS A 247 -20.93 23.73 44.54
C LYS A 247 -20.86 25.20 44.94
N GLU A 248 -20.93 26.12 43.99
CA GLU A 248 -21.16 27.56 44.21
C GLU A 248 -22.61 27.93 43.87
#